data_AF-A0A671FZJ7-F1
#
_entry.id   AF-A0A671FZJ7-F1
#
_cell.length_a   1.000
_cell.length_b   1.000
_cell.length_c   1.000
_cell.angle_alpha   90.00
_cell.angle_beta   90.00
_cell.angle_gamma   90.00
#
_symmetry.space_group_name_H-M   'P 1'
#
loop_
_entity.id
_entity.type
_entity.pdbx_description
1 polymer ?
#
loop_
_entity_poly.entity_id
_entity_poly.type
_entity_poly.pdbx_seq_one_letter_code
_entity_poly.pdbx_strand_id
1 'polypeptide(L)'
;MAASPGSGSANPRKFSEKIALHTQRQAEETRAFEQLMTDLTLSRVQFQKLQQLRLTQYHGGSLPNVSQLRSSASEFQGRSRSPLVEGLMRQE
;
A
#
# COMPACT_ATOMS: atom_id res chain seq x y z
N MET A 1 11.76 44.67 -43.42
CA MET A 1 10.31 44.58 -43.66
C MET A 1 9.67 43.91 -42.47
N ALA A 2 8.85 44.63 -41.69
CA ALA A 2 8.18 44.09 -40.50
C ALA A 2 6.92 43.33 -40.93
N ALA A 3 6.81 42.05 -40.57
CA ALA A 3 5.64 41.24 -40.86
C ALA A 3 4.43 41.76 -40.05
N SER A 4 3.35 42.10 -40.75
CA SER A 4 2.10 42.58 -40.17
C SER A 4 1.36 41.44 -39.45
N PRO A 5 0.91 41.60 -38.19
CA PRO A 5 0.24 40.54 -37.43
C PRO A 5 -1.25 40.55 -37.80
N GLY A 6 -1.61 39.98 -38.94
CA GLY A 6 -3.01 40.11 -39.39
C GLY A 6 -3.41 39.26 -40.59
N SER A 7 -3.13 37.96 -40.57
CA SER A 7 -3.88 36.95 -41.38
C SER A 7 -3.41 35.52 -41.06
N GLY A 8 -3.23 35.17 -39.78
CA GLY A 8 -2.61 33.89 -39.38
C GLY A 8 -3.56 32.82 -38.88
N SER A 9 -4.78 33.19 -38.45
CA SER A 9 -5.63 32.33 -37.62
C SER A 9 -6.62 31.45 -38.38
N ALA A 10 -6.95 31.78 -39.62
CA ALA A 10 -7.90 31.02 -40.45
C ALA A 10 -7.25 29.93 -41.32
N ASN A 11 -5.93 29.73 -41.20
CA ASN A 11 -5.20 28.79 -42.04
C ASN A 11 -5.32 27.36 -41.46
N PRO A 12 -5.81 26.36 -42.21
CA PRO A 12 -5.97 24.98 -41.70
C PRO A 12 -4.70 24.41 -41.09
N ARG A 13 -3.54 24.72 -41.67
CA ARG A 13 -2.22 24.33 -41.15
C ARG A 13 -1.95 24.88 -39.75
N LYS A 14 -2.35 26.13 -39.49
CA LYS A 14 -2.19 26.79 -38.18
C LYS A 14 -3.17 26.24 -37.15
N PHE A 15 -4.34 25.78 -37.59
CA PHE A 15 -5.28 25.07 -36.73
C PHE A 15 -4.74 23.68 -36.33
N SER A 16 -4.20 22.90 -37.27
CA SER A 16 -3.55 21.62 -36.97
C SER A 16 -2.38 21.79 -36.01
N GLU A 17 -1.54 22.80 -36.23
CA GLU A 17 -0.42 23.14 -35.32
C GLU A 17 -0.92 23.45 -33.91
N LYS A 18 -2.00 24.23 -33.78
CA LYS A 18 -2.62 24.54 -32.48
C LYS A 18 -3.17 23.29 -31.78
N ILE A 19 -3.84 22.40 -32.50
CA ILE A 19 -4.34 21.15 -31.93
C ILE A 19 -3.18 20.30 -31.42
N ALA A 20 -2.13 20.12 -32.24
CA ALA A 20 -0.97 19.33 -31.85
C ALA A 20 -0.32 19.88 -30.56
N LEU A 21 -0.14 21.20 -30.47
CA LEU A 21 0.40 21.85 -29.28
C LEU A 21 -0.52 21.72 -28.06
N HIS A 22 -1.83 21.82 -28.24
CA HIS A 22 -2.79 21.65 -27.14
C HIS A 22 -2.82 20.21 -26.63
N THR A 23 -2.87 19.23 -27.53
CA THR A 23 -2.81 17.80 -27.19
C THR A 23 -1.51 17.47 -26.47
N GLN A 24 -0.38 18.00 -26.94
CA GLN A 24 0.90 17.85 -26.26
C GLN A 24 0.86 18.44 -24.85
N ARG A 25 0.42 19.70 -24.70
CA ARG A 25 0.32 20.34 -23.38
C ARG A 25 -0.57 19.55 -22.43
N GLN A 26 -1.72 19.09 -22.90
CA GLN A 26 -2.66 18.30 -22.09
C GLN A 26 -2.03 16.98 -21.63
N ALA A 27 -1.27 16.31 -22.51
CA ALA A 27 -0.55 15.09 -22.14
C ALA A 27 0.53 15.36 -21.09
N GLU A 28 1.25 16.49 -21.19
CA GLU A 28 2.24 16.92 -20.20
C GLU A 28 1.59 17.27 -18.85
N GLU A 29 0.50 18.03 -18.85
CA GLU A 29 -0.27 18.39 -17.64
C GLU A 29 -0.85 17.14 -16.96
N THR A 30 -1.38 16.20 -17.74
CA THR A 30 -1.89 14.92 -17.22
C THR A 30 -0.78 14.10 -16.58
N ARG A 31 0.39 13.98 -17.25
CA ARG A 31 1.55 13.27 -16.70
C ARG A 31 2.04 13.89 -15.39
N ALA A 32 2.13 15.21 -15.32
CA ALA A 32 2.57 15.91 -14.11
C ALA A 32 1.60 15.68 -12.94
N PHE A 33 0.30 15.67 -13.21
CA PHE A 33 -0.73 15.38 -12.21
C PHE A 33 -0.64 13.95 -11.66
N GLU A 34 -0.50 12.95 -12.54
CA GLU A 34 -0.35 11.54 -12.14
C GLU A 34 0.89 11.31 -11.28
N GLN A 35 2.01 11.97 -11.63
CA GLN A 35 3.23 11.95 -10.82
C GLN A 35 3.00 12.54 -9.43
N LEU A 36 2.33 13.69 -9.33
CA LEU A 36 2.03 14.33 -8.06
C LEU A 36 1.12 13.46 -7.15
N MET A 37 0.12 12.78 -7.73
CA MET A 37 -0.73 11.83 -6.99
C MET A 37 0.07 10.62 -6.49
N THR A 38 1.01 10.14 -7.30
CA THR A 38 1.91 9.05 -6.92
C THR A 38 2.80 9.48 -5.76
N ASP A 39 3.45 10.64 -5.84
CA ASP A 39 4.33 11.17 -4.80
C ASP A 39 3.60 11.42 -3.48
N LEU A 40 2.38 11.95 -3.53
CA LEU A 40 1.52 12.12 -2.36
C LEU A 40 1.19 10.78 -1.68
N THR A 41 0.91 9.75 -2.48
CA THR A 41 0.61 8.41 -1.97
C THR A 41 1.85 7.78 -1.34
N LEU A 42 3.00 7.85 -2.03
CA LEU A 42 4.26 7.34 -1.52
C LEU A 42 4.68 8.04 -0.23
N SER A 43 4.58 9.36 -0.15
CA SER A 43 4.91 10.14 1.06
C SER A 43 4.09 9.69 2.29
N ARG A 44 2.77 9.49 2.11
CA ARG A 44 1.89 8.99 3.19
C ARG A 44 2.26 7.59 3.67
N VAL A 45 2.60 6.69 2.74
CA VAL A 45 2.98 5.30 3.10
C VAL A 45 4.34 5.26 3.78
N GLN A 46 5.32 6.01 3.27
CA GLN A 46 6.66 6.06 3.86
C GLN A 46 6.62 6.62 5.28
N PHE A 47 5.82 7.68 5.51
CA PHE A 47 5.66 8.23 6.85
C PHE A 47 5.00 7.24 7.83
N GLN A 48 3.96 6.52 7.40
CA GLN A 48 3.33 5.48 8.21
C GLN A 48 4.29 4.31 8.50
N LYS A 49 5.07 3.88 7.51
CA LYS A 49 6.07 2.82 7.69
C LYS A 49 7.16 3.24 8.66
N LEU A 50 7.62 4.49 8.59
CA LEU A 50 8.63 5.02 9.51
C LEU A 50 8.09 5.15 10.94
N GLN A 51 6.84 5.60 11.11
CA GLN A 51 6.20 5.63 12.42
C GLN A 51 5.99 4.22 12.99
N GLN A 52 5.51 3.27 12.19
CA GLN A 52 5.37 1.87 12.62
C GLN A 52 6.72 1.26 12.99
N LEU A 53 7.78 1.49 12.19
CA LEU A 53 9.11 0.97 12.50
C LEU A 53 9.62 1.52 13.84
N ARG A 54 9.48 2.83 14.08
CA ARG A 54 9.83 3.43 15.38
C ARG A 54 9.02 2.82 16.51
N LEU A 55 7.72 2.63 16.35
CA LEU A 55 6.91 1.93 17.35
C LEU A 55 7.42 0.51 17.57
N THR A 56 7.66 -0.30 16.54
CA THR A 56 8.18 -1.67 16.73
C THR A 56 9.56 -1.73 17.36
N GLN A 57 10.40 -0.69 17.17
CA GLN A 57 11.74 -0.64 17.74
C GLN A 57 11.74 -0.24 19.23
N TYR A 58 10.76 0.56 19.68
CA TYR A 58 10.51 0.82 21.10
C TYR A 58 9.57 -0.21 21.76
N HIS A 59 8.82 -0.96 20.96
CA HIS A 59 7.96 -2.08 21.36
C HIS A 59 8.54 -3.38 20.79
N GLY A 60 9.81 -3.64 21.10
CA GLY A 60 10.52 -4.89 20.79
C GLY A 60 9.92 -6.09 21.53
N GLY A 61 8.67 -6.42 21.18
CA GLY A 61 7.83 -7.43 21.83
C GLY A 61 6.62 -6.80 22.51
N SER A 62 5.65 -6.30 21.75
CA SER A 62 4.28 -6.19 22.30
C SER A 62 3.86 -7.59 22.74
N LEU A 63 3.76 -7.80 24.06
CA LEU A 63 3.37 -9.08 24.63
C LEU A 63 2.01 -9.50 24.01
N PRO A 64 1.87 -10.75 23.53
CA PRO A 64 0.63 -11.22 22.95
C PRO A 64 -0.50 -11.04 23.95
N ASN A 65 -1.69 -10.73 23.45
CA ASN A 65 -2.85 -10.46 24.29
C ASN A 65 -3.08 -11.65 25.24
N VAL A 66 -3.24 -11.38 26.55
CA VAL A 66 -3.42 -12.41 27.59
C VAL A 66 -4.57 -13.36 27.27
N SER A 67 -5.61 -12.88 26.57
CA SER A 67 -6.72 -13.71 26.10
C SER A 67 -6.30 -14.77 25.06
N GLN A 68 -5.27 -14.51 24.25
CA GLN A 68 -4.76 -15.45 23.23
C GLN A 68 -3.93 -16.58 23.85
N LEU A 69 -3.17 -16.27 24.91
CA LEU A 69 -2.39 -17.27 25.66
C LEU A 69 -3.29 -18.33 26.30
N ARG A 70 -4.44 -17.94 26.87
CA ARG A 70 -5.41 -18.88 27.46
C ARG A 70 -5.95 -19.88 26.43
N SER A 71 -6.18 -19.45 25.19
CA SER A 71 -6.68 -20.33 24.13
C SER A 71 -5.60 -21.28 23.59
N SER A 72 -4.33 -20.84 23.51
CA SER A 72 -3.21 -21.70 23.05
C SER A 72 -2.77 -22.73 24.11
N ALA A 73 -2.95 -22.43 25.40
CA ALA A 73 -2.61 -23.37 26.47
C ALA A 73 -3.48 -24.64 26.45
N SER A 74 -4.70 -24.55 25.90
CA SER A 74 -5.60 -25.70 25.76
C SER A 74 -5.08 -26.77 24.80
N GLU A 75 -4.18 -26.43 23.87
CA GLU A 75 -3.62 -27.38 22.90
C GLU A 75 -2.39 -28.13 23.45
N PHE A 76 -1.64 -27.55 24.39
CA PHE A 76 -0.45 -28.20 24.96
C PHE A 76 -0.77 -29.20 26.09
N GLN A 77 -2.02 -29.27 26.55
CA GLN A 77 -2.47 -30.22 27.57
C GLN A 77 -3.05 -31.53 26.98
N GLY A 78 -2.84 -31.79 25.69
CA GLY A 78 -3.26 -33.04 25.02
C GLY A 78 -2.18 -34.13 24.93
N ARG A 79 -0.90 -33.82 25.19
CA ARG A 79 0.23 -34.74 24.91
C ARG A 79 0.79 -35.46 26.14
N SER A 80 0.28 -35.19 27.34
CA SER A 80 0.76 -35.81 28.60
C SER A 80 -0.29 -36.69 29.27
N ARG A 81 -0.89 -37.63 28.53
CA ARG A 81 -1.56 -38.80 29.12
C ARG A 81 -0.79 -40.04 28.72
N SER A 82 0.01 -40.53 29.65
CA SER A 82 0.79 -41.76 29.59
C SER A 82 -0.14 -42.98 29.36
N PRO A 83 0.19 -43.93 28.48
CA PRO A 83 -0.69 -45.08 28.19
C PRO A 83 -0.61 -46.24 29.20
N LEU A 84 -0.27 -46.01 30.47
CA LEU A 84 0.10 -47.12 31.39
C LEU A 84 -1.02 -47.69 32.28
N VAL A 85 -2.27 -47.21 32.22
CA VAL A 85 -3.29 -47.63 33.22
C VAL A 85 -4.61 -48.15 32.65
N GLU A 86 -4.60 -48.71 31.45
CA GLU A 86 -5.81 -49.27 30.81
C GLU A 86 -5.81 -50.81 30.72
N GLY A 87 -5.27 -51.48 31.74
CA GLY A 87 -5.04 -52.93 31.72
C GLY A 87 -5.59 -53.77 32.88
N LEU A 88 -6.39 -53.24 33.83
CA LEU A 88 -6.72 -54.02 35.03
C LEU A 88 -8.11 -53.81 35.66
N MET A 89 -9.18 -53.72 34.88
CA MET A 89 -10.54 -53.96 35.43
C MET A 89 -11.53 -54.47 34.37
N ARG A 90 -11.22 -55.63 33.80
CA ARG A 90 -12.20 -56.51 33.16
C ARG A 90 -11.96 -57.96 33.54
N GLN A 91 -12.46 -58.32 34.72
CA GLN A 91 -12.91 -59.67 35.07
C GLN A 91 -13.72 -59.52 36.35
N GLU A 92 -15.05 -59.55 36.25
CA GLU A 92 -15.96 -60.59 36.75
C GLU A 92 -17.27 -60.50 35.96
#